data_AF-A0A1M4PLE4-F1
#
_entry.id   AF-A0A1M4PLE4-F1
#
_cell.length_a   1.000
_cell.length_b   1.000
_cell.length_c   1.000
_cell.angle_alpha   90.00
_cell.angle_beta   90.00
_cell.angle_gamma   90.00
#
_symmetry.space_group_name_H-M   'P 1'
#
loop_
_entity.id
_entity.type
_entity.pdbx_description
1 polymer ?
#
loop_
_entity_poly.entity_id
_entity_poly.type
_entity_poly.pdbx_seq_one_letter_code
_entity_poly.pdbx_strand_id
1 'polypeptide(L)'
;MLTEGLGELNKGADRLHGGIEELSKGASQLTEGGGKLREGSQRLTEGSRELNEGMNQFHDDGINKMWEEVKDVDMDIVQVIDIKDELVRISKENNSFSGISDNMEGSLKFIMKTEGVKGIEKEEKLVVNNETEEESGFLAWIKEIFKR
;
A
#
# COMPACT_ATOMS: atom_id res chain seq x y z
N MET A 1 -58.40 -16.04 -53.48
CA MET A 1 -58.34 -14.60 -53.14
C MET A 1 -58.77 -14.29 -51.71
N LEU A 2 -60.05 -14.41 -51.30
CA LEU A 2 -60.46 -14.06 -49.92
C LEU A 2 -59.84 -14.97 -48.85
N THR A 3 -59.82 -16.28 -49.10
CA THR A 3 -59.21 -17.28 -48.20
C THR A 3 -57.71 -17.09 -48.03
N GLU A 4 -57.00 -16.74 -49.10
CA GLU A 4 -55.57 -16.41 -49.07
C GLU A 4 -55.31 -15.13 -48.28
N GLY A 5 -56.11 -14.08 -48.48
CA GLY A 5 -56.00 -12.83 -47.74
C GLY A 5 -56.21 -13.00 -46.24
N LEU A 6 -57.16 -13.85 -45.83
CA LEU A 6 -57.36 -14.20 -44.41
C LEU A 6 -56.17 -15.01 -43.85
N GLY A 7 -55.59 -15.90 -44.65
CA GLY A 7 -54.39 -16.66 -44.25
C GLY A 7 -53.18 -15.77 -44.00
N GLU A 8 -52.94 -14.79 -44.89
CA GLU A 8 -51.85 -13.82 -44.72
C GLU A 8 -52.07 -12.89 -43.53
N LEU A 9 -53.32 -12.46 -43.29
CA LEU A 9 -53.66 -11.69 -42.11
C LEU A 9 -53.38 -12.47 -40.82
N ASN A 10 -53.75 -13.75 -40.76
CA ASN A 10 -53.49 -14.59 -39.58
C ASN A 10 -51.98 -14.73 -39.32
N LYS A 11 -51.18 -15.01 -40.35
CA LYS A 11 -49.70 -15.02 -40.23
C LYS A 11 -49.13 -13.67 -39.80
N GLY A 12 -49.74 -12.57 -40.23
CA GLY A 12 -49.38 -11.23 -39.78
C GLY A 12 -49.64 -11.04 -38.29
N ALA A 13 -50.81 -11.46 -37.82
CA ALA A 13 -51.20 -11.40 -36.42
C ALA A 13 -50.32 -12.29 -35.53
N ASP A 14 -50.01 -13.51 -35.96
CA ASP A 14 -49.11 -14.43 -35.23
C ASP A 14 -47.70 -13.85 -35.09
N ARG A 15 -47.17 -13.25 -36.17
CA ARG A 15 -45.86 -12.56 -36.13
C ARG A 15 -45.87 -11.35 -35.20
N LEU A 16 -46.95 -10.54 -35.24
CA LEU A 16 -47.10 -9.40 -34.36
C LEU A 16 -47.16 -9.84 -32.90
N HIS A 17 -47.92 -10.89 -32.60
CA HIS A 17 -48.01 -11.45 -31.26
C HIS A 17 -46.65 -11.92 -30.74
N GLY A 18 -45.88 -12.67 -31.55
CA GLY A 18 -44.52 -13.07 -31.21
C GLY A 18 -43.60 -11.88 -30.94
N GLY A 19 -43.65 -10.84 -31.78
CA GLY A 19 -42.88 -9.61 -31.56
C GLY A 19 -43.24 -8.88 -30.26
N ILE A 20 -44.51 -8.88 -29.87
CA ILE A 20 -44.97 -8.29 -28.60
C ILE A 20 -44.45 -9.10 -27.41
N GLU A 21 -44.45 -10.43 -27.48
CA GLU A 21 -43.88 -11.28 -26.43
C GLU A 21 -42.38 -11.06 -26.25
N GLU A 22 -41.62 -10.97 -27.35
CA GLU A 22 -40.19 -10.66 -27.32
C GLU A 22 -39.92 -9.29 -26.70
N LEU A 23 -40.69 -8.27 -27.11
CA LEU A 23 -40.60 -6.92 -26.53
C LEU A 23 -40.89 -6.93 -25.03
N SER A 24 -41.92 -7.66 -24.60
CA SER A 24 -42.27 -7.78 -23.17
C SER A 24 -41.15 -8.44 -22.36
N LYS A 25 -40.53 -9.50 -22.89
CA LYS A 25 -39.37 -10.15 -22.28
C LYS A 25 -38.18 -9.18 -22.18
N GLY A 26 -37.87 -8.46 -23.27
CA GLY A 26 -36.80 -7.46 -23.28
C GLY A 26 -37.01 -6.33 -22.28
N ALA A 27 -38.24 -5.82 -22.17
CA ALA A 27 -38.58 -4.79 -21.18
C ALA A 27 -38.44 -5.28 -19.72
N SER A 28 -38.77 -6.54 -19.47
CA SER A 28 -38.60 -7.17 -18.16
C SER A 28 -37.12 -7.32 -17.80
N GLN A 29 -36.30 -7.78 -18.75
CA GLN A 29 -34.84 -7.89 -18.58
C GLN A 29 -34.18 -6.51 -18.36
N LEU A 30 -34.62 -5.48 -19.08
CA LEU A 30 -34.12 -4.12 -18.89
C LEU A 30 -34.45 -3.60 -17.49
N THR A 31 -35.65 -3.87 -16.99
CA THR A 31 -36.07 -3.49 -15.64
C THR A 31 -35.22 -4.18 -14.58
N GLU A 32 -34.97 -5.48 -14.74
CA GLU A 32 -34.11 -6.24 -13.83
C GLU A 32 -32.66 -5.74 -13.86
N GLY A 33 -32.12 -5.49 -15.05
CA GLY A 33 -30.79 -4.92 -15.24
C GLY A 33 -30.64 -3.54 -14.60
N GLY A 34 -31.65 -2.67 -14.77
CA GLY A 34 -31.70 -1.36 -14.11
C GLY A 34 -31.73 -1.48 -12.58
N GLY A 35 -32.45 -2.47 -12.04
CA GLY A 35 -32.44 -2.79 -10.62
C GLY A 35 -31.05 -3.17 -10.09
N LYS A 36 -30.36 -4.09 -10.78
CA LYS A 36 -29.01 -4.53 -10.42
C LYS A 36 -27.99 -3.40 -10.50
N LEU A 37 -28.09 -2.53 -11.52
CA LEU A 37 -27.23 -1.36 -11.66
C LEU A 37 -27.42 -0.41 -10.47
N ARG A 38 -28.67 -0.11 -10.11
CA ARG A 38 -28.98 0.76 -8.96
C ARG A 38 -28.40 0.22 -7.66
N GLU A 39 -28.56 -1.08 -7.38
CA GLU A 39 -27.95 -1.70 -6.21
C GLU A 39 -26.42 -1.64 -6.24
N GLY A 40 -25.80 -1.92 -7.40
CA GLY A 40 -24.35 -1.81 -7.57
C GLY A 40 -23.84 -0.40 -7.29
N SER A 41 -24.54 0.62 -7.81
CA SER A 41 -24.20 2.03 -7.54
C SER A 41 -24.34 2.39 -6.06
N GLN A 42 -25.39 1.92 -5.37
CA GLN A 42 -25.56 2.14 -3.94
C GLN A 42 -24.41 1.53 -3.13
N ARG A 43 -24.02 0.28 -3.42
CA ARG A 43 -22.87 -0.36 -2.77
C ARG A 43 -21.56 0.39 -3.02
N LEU A 44 -21.36 0.88 -4.24
CA LEU A 44 -20.16 1.66 -4.58
C LEU A 44 -20.12 2.97 -3.80
N THR A 45 -21.24 3.69 -3.70
CA THR A 45 -21.33 4.92 -2.91
C THR A 45 -21.02 4.65 -1.44
N GLU A 46 -21.59 3.57 -0.87
CA GLU A 46 -21.35 3.22 0.52
C GLU A 46 -19.89 2.83 0.78
N GLY A 47 -19.31 1.95 -0.04
CA GLY A 47 -17.89 1.60 0.08
C GLY A 47 -16.95 2.80 -0.11
N SER A 48 -17.34 3.78 -0.94
CA SER A 48 -16.57 5.02 -1.09
C SER A 48 -16.65 5.90 0.17
N ARG A 49 -17.80 5.94 0.84
CA ARG A 49 -18.00 6.64 2.12
C ARG A 49 -17.16 5.99 3.22
N GLU A 50 -17.24 4.67 3.34
CA GLU A 50 -16.45 3.88 4.29
C GLU A 50 -14.95 4.09 4.07
N LEU A 51 -14.48 4.06 2.82
CA LEU A 51 -13.08 4.32 2.51
C LEU A 51 -12.66 5.73 2.94
N ASN A 52 -13.46 6.75 2.64
CA ASN A 52 -13.17 8.12 3.02
C ASN A 52 -13.11 8.30 4.55
N GLU A 53 -14.05 7.69 5.27
CA GLU A 53 -14.05 7.68 6.74
C GLU A 53 -12.81 6.98 7.30
N GLY A 54 -12.46 5.81 6.77
CA GLY A 54 -11.25 5.08 7.15
C GLY A 54 -9.96 5.86 6.86
N MET A 55 -9.90 6.62 5.76
CA MET A 55 -8.75 7.47 5.44
C MET A 55 -8.63 8.66 6.38
N ASN A 56 -9.74 9.31 6.73
CA ASN A 56 -9.73 10.37 7.74
C ASN A 56 -9.30 9.83 9.10
N GLN A 57 -9.81 8.66 9.50
CA GLN A 57 -9.40 8.02 10.74
C GLN A 57 -7.91 7.65 10.73
N PHE A 58 -7.40 7.05 9.65
CA PHE A 58 -5.98 6.74 9.51
C PHE A 58 -5.10 8.00 9.62
N HIS A 59 -5.55 9.11 9.03
CA HIS A 59 -4.85 10.38 9.13
C HIS A 59 -4.87 10.95 10.55
N ASP A 60 -6.04 11.07 11.17
CA ASP A 60 -6.20 11.73 12.46
C ASP A 60 -5.72 10.87 13.63
N ASP A 61 -6.18 9.61 13.69
CA ASP A 61 -5.85 8.71 14.79
C ASP A 61 -4.50 8.01 14.63
N GLY A 62 -4.05 7.82 13.39
CA GLY A 62 -2.77 7.18 13.10
C GLY A 62 -1.65 8.19 12.98
N ILE A 63 -1.67 8.99 11.91
CA ILE A 63 -0.56 9.87 11.55
C ILE A 63 -0.45 11.05 12.52
N ASN A 64 -1.53 11.80 12.75
CA ASN A 64 -1.48 13.03 13.55
C ASN A 64 -1.16 12.73 15.02
N LYS A 65 -1.82 11.73 15.63
CA LYS A 65 -1.47 11.29 16.98
C LYS A 65 -0.02 10.83 17.10
N MET A 66 0.46 9.99 16.18
CA MET A 66 1.86 9.56 16.20
C MET A 66 2.81 10.77 16.11
N TRP A 67 2.51 11.72 15.22
CA TRP A 67 3.31 12.93 15.07
C TRP A 67 3.32 13.77 16.36
N GLU A 68 2.18 13.92 17.02
CA GLU A 68 2.06 14.62 18.30
C GLU A 68 2.89 13.98 19.42
N GLU A 69 2.96 12.65 19.47
CA GLU A 69 3.76 11.91 20.45
C GLU A 69 5.26 11.99 20.18
N VAL A 70 5.69 12.04 18.91
CA VAL A 70 7.12 12.02 18.54
C VAL A 70 7.74 13.41 18.30
N LYS A 71 6.95 14.47 18.13
CA LYS A 71 7.46 15.81 17.77
C LYS A 71 8.42 16.42 18.80
N ASP A 72 8.27 16.06 20.07
CA ASP A 72 9.04 16.60 21.20
C ASP A 72 10.02 15.56 21.78
N VAL A 73 10.21 14.42 21.11
CA VAL A 73 11.13 13.37 21.56
C VAL A 73 12.54 13.66 21.07
N ASP A 74 13.45 13.93 22.00
CA ASP A 74 14.89 13.88 21.76
C ASP A 74 15.32 12.39 21.71
N MET A 75 15.22 11.79 20.51
CA MET A 75 15.49 10.36 20.32
C MET A 75 16.98 10.06 20.48
N ASP A 76 17.35 9.47 21.62
CA ASP A 76 18.67 8.88 21.81
C ASP A 76 18.88 7.72 20.80
N ILE A 77 20.12 7.54 20.33
CA ILE A 77 20.50 6.52 19.33
C ILE A 77 20.10 5.11 19.76
N VAL A 78 20.04 4.83 21.07
CA VAL A 78 19.57 3.55 21.61
C VAL A 78 18.08 3.33 21.31
N GLN A 79 17.25 4.36 21.48
CA GLN A 79 15.81 4.28 21.19
C GLN A 79 15.55 4.11 19.69
N VAL A 80 16.36 4.73 18.83
CA VAL A 80 16.29 4.55 17.38
C VAL A 80 16.59 3.10 16.97
N ILE A 81 17.53 2.44 17.65
CA ILE A 81 17.86 1.03 17.41
C ILE A 81 16.70 0.13 17.85
N ASP A 82 16.08 0.40 19.00
CA ASP A 82 14.94 -0.37 19.49
C ASP A 82 13.73 -0.26 18.54
N ILE A 83 13.43 0.95 18.07
CA ILE A 83 12.37 1.20 17.07
C ILE A 83 12.69 0.45 15.77
N LYS A 84 13.95 0.45 15.32
CA LYS A 84 14.39 -0.28 14.11
C LYS A 84 14.14 -1.78 14.25
N ASP A 85 14.50 -2.37 15.38
CA ASP A 85 14.35 -3.81 15.62
C ASP A 85 12.88 -4.23 15.65
N GLU A 86 12.04 -3.41 16.27
CA GLU A 86 10.60 -3.63 16.31
C GLU A 86 9.96 -3.49 14.92
N LEU A 87 10.35 -2.47 14.13
CA LEU A 87 9.89 -2.33 12.74
C LEU A 87 10.30 -3.52 11.87
N VAL A 88 11.52 -4.04 12.04
CA VAL A 88 11.99 -5.24 11.32
C VAL A 88 11.19 -6.48 11.73
N ARG A 89 10.82 -6.60 13.00
CA ARG A 89 9.98 -7.70 13.50
C ARG A 89 8.57 -7.64 12.90
N ILE A 90 7.90 -6.49 13.01
CA ILE A 90 6.56 -6.26 12.45
C ILE A 90 6.54 -6.44 10.93
N SER A 91 7.61 -6.02 10.24
CA SER A 91 7.77 -6.21 8.80
C SER A 91 7.86 -7.69 8.39
N LYS A 92 8.35 -8.59 9.25
CA LYS A 92 8.41 -10.03 8.95
C LYS A 92 7.07 -10.71 9.18
N GLU A 93 6.28 -10.20 10.13
CA GLU A 93 4.98 -10.73 10.48
C GLU A 93 3.87 -10.26 9.52
N ASN A 94 4.03 -9.09 8.88
CA ASN A 94 3.09 -8.58 7.89
C ASN A 94 3.42 -9.02 6.45
N ASN A 95 2.46 -9.67 5.80
CA ASN A 95 2.57 -10.11 4.40
C ASN A 95 1.75 -9.26 3.42
N SER A 96 0.93 -8.32 3.91
CA SER A 96 0.13 -7.40 3.09
C SER A 96 -0.13 -6.08 3.79
N PHE A 97 -0.21 -5.00 3.02
CA PHE A 97 -0.59 -3.66 3.50
C PHE A 97 -2.11 -3.44 3.52
N SER A 98 -2.84 -4.08 2.60
CA SER A 98 -4.29 -3.90 2.40
C SER A 98 -5.13 -5.13 2.79
N GLY A 99 -4.50 -6.13 3.41
CA GLY A 99 -5.08 -7.48 3.57
C GLY A 99 -4.88 -8.35 2.33
N ILE A 100 -5.02 -9.66 2.51
CA ILE A 100 -4.99 -10.67 1.44
C ILE A 100 -6.25 -11.54 1.56
N SER A 101 -6.82 -11.96 0.44
CA SER A 101 -7.90 -12.96 0.45
C SER A 101 -7.32 -14.35 0.79
N ASP A 102 -8.16 -15.25 1.30
CA ASP A 102 -7.79 -16.58 1.81
C ASP A 102 -6.98 -17.47 0.84
N ASN A 103 -6.93 -17.09 -0.43
CA ASN A 103 -6.32 -17.81 -1.55
C ASN A 103 -5.18 -17.04 -2.25
N MET A 104 -4.65 -15.98 -1.65
CA MET A 104 -3.50 -15.23 -2.17
C MET A 104 -2.28 -15.30 -1.23
N GLU A 105 -1.10 -15.47 -1.81
CA GLU A 105 0.18 -15.28 -1.12
C GLU A 105 0.71 -13.87 -1.42
N GLY A 106 1.12 -13.14 -0.39
CA GLY A 106 1.66 -11.79 -0.48
C GLY A 106 3.01 -11.67 0.22
N SER A 107 3.81 -10.68 -0.19
CA SER A 107 5.04 -10.30 0.50
C SER A 107 5.13 -8.78 0.60
N LEU A 108 5.39 -8.26 1.80
CA LEU A 108 5.60 -6.84 2.05
C LEU A 108 7.07 -6.59 2.42
N LYS A 109 7.73 -5.64 1.75
CA LYS A 109 9.12 -5.27 2.02
C LYS A 109 9.22 -3.77 2.31
N PHE A 110 9.64 -3.41 3.51
CA PHE A 110 9.93 -2.02 3.87
C PHE A 110 11.35 -1.66 3.43
N ILE A 111 11.48 -0.60 2.63
CA ILE A 111 12.76 -0.04 2.22
C ILE A 111 12.94 1.29 2.97
N MET A 112 13.79 1.28 3.99
CA MET A 112 14.11 2.47 4.78
C MET A 112 15.36 3.14 4.19
N LYS A 113 15.29 4.45 3.94
CA LYS A 113 16.42 5.27 3.49
C LYS A 113 16.70 6.33 4.55
N THR A 114 17.93 6.37 5.04
CA THR A 114 18.41 7.40 5.98
C THR A 114 19.52 8.23 5.33
N GLU A 115 19.74 9.45 5.82
CA GLU A 115 20.95 10.20 5.50
C GLU A 115 22.17 9.54 6.16
N GLY A 116 23.35 9.75 5.58
CA GLY A 116 24.60 9.30 6.19
C GLY A 116 24.89 10.12 7.46
N VAL A 117 25.24 9.45 8.56
CA VAL A 117 25.61 10.12 9.81
C VAL A 117 26.85 10.99 9.56
N LYS A 118 26.72 12.31 9.71
CA LYS A 118 27.87 13.22 9.74
C LYS A 118 28.60 12.98 11.06
N GLY A 119 29.83 12.47 10.99
CA GLY A 119 30.68 12.31 12.17
C GLY A 119 30.84 13.65 12.89
N ILE A 120 30.80 13.62 14.21
CA ILE A 120 31.15 14.79 15.02
C ILE A 120 32.63 15.06 14.75
N GLU A 121 32.92 16.11 13.98
CA GLU A 121 34.27 16.65 13.88
C GLU A 121 34.61 17.27 15.25
N LYS A 122 35.24 16.49 16.12
CA LYS A 122 35.99 17.08 17.23
C LYS A 122 37.14 17.86 16.61
N GLU A 123 37.05 19.19 16.62
CA GLU A 123 38.22 20.04 16.50
C GLU A 123 39.12 19.79 17.73
N GLU A 124 39.99 18.79 17.66
CA GLU A 124 41.13 18.71 18.57
C GLU A 124 42.10 19.84 18.22
N LYS A 125 42.06 20.93 18.99
CA LYS A 125 43.19 21.87 19.05
C LYS A 125 44.41 21.11 19.57
N LEU A 126 45.27 20.67 18.65
CA LEU A 126 46.60 20.17 18.96
C LEU A 126 47.42 21.29 19.61
N VAL A 127 47.58 21.23 20.93
CA VAL A 127 48.70 21.88 21.61
C VAL A 127 49.90 20.99 21.41
N VAL A 128 50.78 21.37 20.48
CA VAL A 128 52.04 20.65 20.23
C VAL A 128 53.01 20.97 21.36
N ASN A 129 53.16 20.04 22.30
CA ASN A 129 54.35 19.98 23.15
C ASN A 129 55.35 19.03 22.49
N ASN A 130 56.52 19.56 22.15
CA ASN A 130 57.63 18.78 21.63
C ASN A 130 58.28 17.99 22.76
N GLU A 131 57.91 16.72 22.90
CA GLU A 131 58.71 15.73 23.59
C GLU A 131 59.01 14.59 22.61
N THR A 132 60.31 14.29 22.51
CA THR A 132 60.89 13.32 21.58
C THR A 132 60.89 11.97 22.29
N GLU A 133 60.09 11.01 21.82
CA GLU A 133 60.18 9.62 22.29
C GLU A 133 60.20 8.62 21.12
N GLU A 134 61.05 7.61 21.32
CA GLU A 134 61.63 6.69 20.34
C GLU A 134 60.62 5.70 19.74
N GLU A 135 60.77 5.42 18.43
CA GLU A 135 60.03 4.36 17.71
C GLU A 135 60.35 2.97 18.29
N SER A 136 59.58 2.53 19.28
CA SER A 136 59.63 1.18 19.86
C SER A 136 58.25 0.52 19.89
N GLY A 137 57.49 0.68 18.80
CA GLY A 137 56.16 0.10 18.69
C GLY A 137 55.84 -0.38 17.28
N PHE A 138 54.91 -1.33 17.20
CA PHE A 138 54.12 -1.86 16.08
C PHE A 138 54.63 -1.69 14.63
N LEU A 139 55.01 -0.49 14.21
CA LEU A 139 55.62 -0.19 12.90
C LEU A 139 56.99 -0.85 12.71
N ALA A 140 57.80 -1.00 13.76
CA ALA A 140 59.05 -1.76 13.70
C ALA A 140 58.80 -3.25 13.41
N TRP A 141 57.76 -3.82 14.02
CA TRP A 141 57.33 -5.21 13.82
C TRP A 141 56.76 -5.45 12.40
N ILE A 142 55.96 -4.52 11.87
CA ILE A 142 55.43 -4.62 10.49
C ILE A 142 56.58 -4.66 9.46
N LYS A 143 57.66 -3.90 9.66
CA LYS A 143 58.80 -3.88 8.72
C LYS A 143 59.58 -5.19 8.67
N GLU A 144 59.63 -5.97 9.75
CA GLU A 144 60.26 -7.31 9.73
C GLU A 144 59.44 -8.33 8.93
N ILE A 145 58.11 -8.26 9.01
CA ILE A 145 57.22 -9.19 8.32
C ILE A 145 57.36 -9.12 6.79
N PHE A 146 57.64 -7.93 6.25
CA PHE A 146 57.76 -7.71 4.80
C PHE A 146 59.17 -7.99 4.24
N LYS A 147 60.12 -8.47 5.06
CA LYS A 147 61.50 -8.70 4.64
C LYS A 147 61.86 -10.19 4.41
N ARG A 148 60.86 -11.07 4.28
CA ARG A 148 61.05 -12.50 4.02
C ARG A 148 60.42 -12.94 2.70
#